data_AF-A0A919XXS2-F1
#
_entry.id   AF-A0A919XXS2-F1
#
_cell.length_a   1.000
_cell.length_b   1.000
_cell.length_c   1.000
_cell.angle_alpha   90.00
_cell.angle_beta   90.00
_cell.angle_gamma   90.00
#
_symmetry.space_group_name_H-M   'P 1'
#
loop_
_entity.id
_entity.type
_entity.pdbx_description
1 polymer ?
#
loop_
_entity_poly.entity_id
_entity_poly.type
_entity_poly.pdbx_seq_one_letter_code
_entity_poly.pdbx_strand_id
1 'polypeptide(L)'
;MLHSLKWKLIVFFASLLLISGAVLTYTVYNSSEKLLLNSIGTQALKVAEHAAAMVETEQYKTIADEGESAVYYRTLREQMSAVREANGLDYLYIMHRRDTGGSYEYYYVVDGAALDAPDEEVSGFGEAETESYPSLEAVYDSKQPQLGEMTSSEEYGETMTSYVPILDANGEILGVMSADYNASEAYALLHNTRSRIIWISVGILAVALILTLLMARSLVNPLIRMKRDMHKVQTGELGVKTEVLGKGEIADLGQSFNRMSEDLSSMILGIKDSSGMIGDSAQVLFNNVGKSRKLGESIYSLSVEVSEGADIQRKAAEDTSRAMDEVGSGVQRVAASSALVAESSAKAASMAEQGSIAVKHTVKQMDKIHNATKRVVEDIDAVAEKSEEMSEIIEAIQDISAQTNLLALNASIEAARAGEHGRGFAVVADQIRKLANQSGNSTLRIAELINETIQGVERAVEAARQEYIEVEAGRSVAQAAGEAFQLIQQEVNVVAGEAQEFTAVAEEIAAAAEEVAASVEEISRLSGRAFSSAEQMTSAVAEQDQAGEATWSSLTELQEKGKQLEQLTERFKA
;
A
#
# COMPACT_ATOMS: atom_id res chain seq x y z
N MET A 1 -47.32 -32.36 18.25
CA MET A 1 -48.26 -31.21 18.25
C MET A 1 -48.43 -30.54 19.62
N LEU A 2 -48.24 -31.25 20.74
CA LEU A 2 -48.43 -30.73 22.12
C LEU A 2 -47.39 -29.69 22.62
N HIS A 3 -46.44 -29.25 21.79
CA HIS A 3 -45.40 -28.29 22.18
C HIS A 3 -45.55 -26.90 21.55
N SER A 4 -46.56 -26.71 20.69
CA SER A 4 -46.84 -25.40 20.11
C SER A 4 -47.38 -24.47 21.19
N LEU A 5 -46.81 -23.26 21.28
CA LEU A 5 -47.29 -22.19 22.17
C LEU A 5 -48.80 -21.95 21.96
N LYS A 6 -49.27 -22.09 20.72
CA LYS A 6 -50.69 -22.03 20.34
C LYS A 6 -51.53 -23.04 21.10
N TRP A 7 -51.07 -24.29 21.16
CA TRP A 7 -51.78 -25.38 21.82
C TRP A 7 -51.74 -25.24 23.34
N LYS A 8 -50.62 -24.78 23.90
CA LYS A 8 -50.51 -24.52 25.35
C LYS A 8 -51.46 -23.42 25.81
N LEU A 9 -51.54 -22.31 25.07
CA LEU A 9 -52.46 -21.21 25.36
C LEU A 9 -53.93 -21.66 25.25
N ILE A 10 -54.30 -22.35 24.16
CA ILE A 10 -55.67 -22.84 23.96
C ILE A 10 -56.08 -23.78 25.09
N VAL A 11 -55.23 -24.75 25.45
CA VAL A 11 -55.54 -25.72 26.51
C VAL A 11 -55.65 -25.04 27.88
N PHE A 12 -54.70 -24.16 28.21
CA PHE A 12 -54.71 -23.45 29.50
C PHE A 12 -55.98 -22.63 29.68
N PHE A 13 -56.32 -21.76 28.72
CA PHE A 13 -57.51 -20.92 28.81
C PHE A 13 -58.81 -21.75 28.75
N ALA A 14 -58.89 -22.75 27.88
CA ALA A 14 -60.06 -23.63 27.82
C ALA A 14 -60.27 -24.40 29.13
N SER A 15 -59.21 -24.91 29.75
CA SER A 15 -59.30 -25.60 31.05
C SER A 15 -59.76 -24.67 32.17
N LEU A 16 -59.25 -23.43 32.21
CA LEU A 16 -59.63 -22.45 33.21
C LEU A 16 -61.12 -22.11 33.11
N LEU A 17 -61.61 -21.92 31.88
CA LEU A 17 -63.01 -21.60 31.58
C LEU A 17 -63.96 -22.74 31.94
N LEU A 18 -63.62 -23.97 31.56
CA LEU A 18 -64.44 -25.15 31.87
C LEU A 18 -64.56 -25.37 33.39
N ILE A 19 -63.46 -25.23 34.13
CA ILE A 19 -63.47 -25.38 35.59
C ILE A 19 -64.32 -24.28 36.22
N SER A 20 -64.14 -23.01 35.82
CA SER A 20 -64.92 -21.90 36.37
C SER A 20 -66.42 -22.03 36.09
N GLY A 21 -66.81 -22.46 34.89
CA GLY A 21 -68.22 -22.66 34.50
C GLY A 21 -68.88 -23.81 35.25
N ALA A 22 -68.15 -24.91 35.47
CA ALA A 22 -68.64 -26.07 36.22
C ALA A 22 -68.87 -25.71 37.70
N VAL A 23 -67.93 -25.02 38.34
CA VAL A 23 -68.05 -24.58 39.73
C VAL A 23 -69.23 -23.62 39.91
N LEU A 24 -69.39 -22.63 39.03
CA LEU A 24 -70.47 -21.66 39.13
C LEU A 24 -71.85 -22.33 39.00
N THR A 25 -72.00 -23.23 38.03
CA THR A 25 -73.25 -23.97 37.79
C THR A 25 -73.61 -24.86 38.98
N TYR A 26 -72.62 -25.58 39.53
CA TYR A 26 -72.82 -26.43 40.71
C TYR A 26 -73.23 -25.63 41.95
N THR A 27 -72.56 -24.49 42.19
CA THR A 27 -72.82 -23.65 43.37
C THR A 27 -74.23 -23.06 43.35
N VAL A 28 -74.68 -22.58 42.19
CA VAL A 28 -76.02 -22.00 42.04
C VAL A 28 -77.10 -23.07 42.15
N TYR A 29 -76.88 -24.26 41.60
CA TYR A 29 -77.81 -25.39 41.74
C TYR A 29 -78.10 -25.72 43.21
N ASN A 30 -77.04 -25.93 43.99
CA ASN A 30 -77.16 -26.39 45.37
C ASN A 30 -77.69 -25.29 46.32
N SER A 31 -77.42 -24.02 46.00
CA SER A 31 -77.90 -22.89 46.82
C SER A 31 -79.38 -22.59 46.60
N SER A 32 -79.92 -22.88 45.42
CA SER A 32 -81.32 -22.55 45.08
C SER A 32 -82.32 -23.48 45.79
N GLU A 33 -81.97 -24.76 45.92
CA GLU A 33 -82.79 -25.79 46.56
C GLU A 33 -82.90 -25.57 48.08
N LYS A 34 -81.77 -25.33 48.76
CA LYS A 34 -81.74 -25.06 50.20
C LYS A 34 -82.51 -23.81 50.59
N LEU A 35 -82.50 -22.77 49.75
CA LEU A 35 -83.20 -21.52 50.04
C LEU A 35 -84.71 -21.70 50.04
N LEU A 36 -85.23 -22.55 49.14
CA LEU A 36 -86.66 -22.80 49.00
C LEU A 36 -87.21 -23.60 50.19
N LEU A 37 -86.54 -24.70 50.54
CA LEU A 37 -86.93 -25.58 51.66
C LEU A 37 -87.02 -24.81 52.99
N ASN A 38 -86.02 -23.99 53.29
CA ASN A 38 -86.03 -23.18 54.51
C ASN A 38 -87.15 -22.13 54.52
N SER A 39 -87.56 -21.58 53.39
CA SER A 39 -88.56 -20.51 53.37
C SER A 39 -89.98 -21.04 53.63
N ILE A 40 -90.40 -22.08 52.91
CA ILE A 40 -91.77 -22.60 52.99
C ILE A 40 -91.97 -23.39 54.28
N GLY A 41 -91.03 -24.26 54.63
CA GLY A 41 -91.17 -25.06 55.84
C GLY A 41 -91.14 -24.20 57.12
N THR A 42 -90.33 -23.12 57.18
CA THR A 42 -90.36 -22.22 58.35
C THR A 42 -91.71 -21.51 58.49
N GLN A 43 -92.40 -21.24 57.39
CA GLN A 43 -93.72 -20.63 57.41
C GLN A 43 -94.78 -21.63 57.91
N ALA A 44 -94.78 -22.86 57.40
CA ALA A 44 -95.63 -23.94 57.87
C ALA A 44 -95.46 -24.22 59.38
N LEU A 45 -94.21 -24.26 59.85
CA LEU A 45 -93.87 -24.48 61.25
C LEU A 45 -94.47 -23.43 62.18
N LYS A 46 -94.34 -22.13 61.82
CA LYS A 46 -94.88 -21.04 62.65
C LYS A 46 -96.40 -21.08 62.77
N VAL A 47 -97.09 -21.49 61.71
CA VAL A 47 -98.55 -21.63 61.72
C VAL A 47 -98.96 -22.81 62.60
N ALA A 48 -98.28 -23.95 62.48
CA ALA A 48 -98.49 -25.10 63.35
C ALA A 48 -98.20 -24.78 64.83
N GLU A 49 -97.15 -24.01 65.13
CA GLU A 49 -96.82 -23.54 66.48
C GLU A 49 -97.93 -22.66 67.05
N HIS A 50 -98.46 -21.76 66.23
CA HIS A 50 -99.57 -20.91 66.63
C HIS A 50 -100.83 -21.73 66.90
N ALA A 51 -101.18 -22.68 66.03
CA ALA A 51 -102.33 -23.56 66.21
C ALA A 51 -102.20 -24.44 67.46
N ALA A 52 -101.02 -25.02 67.70
CA ALA A 52 -100.75 -25.87 68.87
C ALA A 52 -100.92 -25.08 70.18
N ALA A 53 -100.52 -23.81 70.22
CA ALA A 53 -100.64 -22.96 71.40
C ALA A 53 -102.09 -22.55 71.73
N MET A 54 -103.02 -22.67 70.77
CA MET A 54 -104.45 -22.39 71.00
C MET A 54 -105.18 -23.55 71.69
N VAL A 55 -104.56 -24.74 71.74
CA VAL A 55 -105.15 -25.93 72.37
C VAL A 55 -105.16 -25.78 73.89
N GLU A 56 -106.34 -25.71 74.48
CA GLU A 56 -106.52 -25.73 75.94
C GLU A 56 -106.33 -27.16 76.47
N THR A 57 -105.13 -27.44 76.97
CA THR A 57 -104.65 -28.80 77.27
C THR A 57 -105.53 -29.61 78.22
N GLU A 58 -106.11 -29.00 79.26
CA GLU A 58 -107.01 -29.69 80.20
C GLU A 58 -108.39 -29.99 79.58
N GLN A 59 -108.88 -29.14 78.68
CA GLN A 59 -110.10 -29.43 77.92
C GLN A 59 -109.82 -30.44 76.81
N TYR A 60 -108.64 -30.39 76.18
CA TYR A 60 -108.23 -31.33 75.14
C TYR A 60 -108.15 -32.76 75.65
N LYS A 61 -107.76 -32.98 76.92
CA LYS A 61 -107.79 -34.32 77.55
C LYS A 61 -109.19 -34.95 77.55
N THR A 62 -110.26 -34.15 77.63
CA THR A 62 -111.64 -34.68 77.59
C THR A 62 -111.99 -35.31 76.23
N ILE A 63 -111.33 -34.87 75.15
CA ILE A 63 -111.49 -35.45 73.81
C ILE A 63 -110.93 -36.89 73.77
N ALA A 64 -109.91 -37.20 74.56
CA ALA A 64 -109.36 -38.55 74.62
C ALA A 64 -110.34 -39.57 75.25
N ASP A 65 -111.20 -39.12 76.18
CA ASP A 65 -112.16 -39.99 76.88
C ASP A 65 -113.54 -40.00 76.22
N GLU A 66 -114.03 -38.86 75.72
CA GLU A 66 -115.38 -38.69 75.14
C GLU A 66 -115.39 -38.65 73.60
N GLY A 67 -114.22 -38.64 72.96
CA GLY A 67 -114.08 -38.56 71.51
C GLY A 67 -114.74 -37.32 70.92
N GLU A 68 -115.37 -37.47 69.75
CA GLU A 68 -116.10 -36.40 69.05
C GLU A 68 -117.30 -35.85 69.84
N SER A 69 -117.79 -36.58 70.85
CA SER A 69 -118.92 -36.13 71.68
C SER A 69 -118.52 -35.10 72.74
N ALA A 70 -117.21 -34.88 72.96
CA ALA A 70 -116.69 -33.84 73.83
C ALA A 70 -117.08 -32.44 73.31
N VAL A 71 -117.63 -31.58 74.18
CA VAL A 71 -118.02 -30.21 73.81
C VAL A 71 -116.85 -29.41 73.25
N TYR A 72 -115.63 -29.65 73.75
CA TYR A 72 -114.42 -28.98 73.31
C TYR A 72 -113.96 -29.41 71.90
N TYR A 73 -114.28 -30.64 71.45
CA TYR A 73 -113.88 -31.14 70.12
C TYR A 73 -114.35 -30.22 69.00
N ARG A 74 -115.63 -29.85 69.00
CA ARG A 74 -116.22 -28.97 67.99
C ARG A 74 -115.62 -27.56 68.04
N THR A 75 -115.37 -27.05 69.24
CA THR A 75 -114.76 -25.72 69.44
C THR A 75 -113.33 -25.68 68.90
N LEU A 76 -112.53 -26.70 69.19
CA LEU A 76 -111.15 -26.79 68.74
C LEU A 76 -111.06 -26.99 67.22
N ARG A 77 -111.93 -27.82 66.65
CA ARG A 77 -112.03 -28.02 65.19
C ARG A 77 -112.37 -26.71 64.46
N GLU A 78 -113.35 -25.94 64.93
CA GLU A 78 -113.67 -24.62 64.36
C GLU A 78 -112.48 -23.65 64.43
N GLN A 79 -111.74 -23.63 65.54
CA GLN A 79 -110.54 -22.79 65.70
C GLN A 79 -109.42 -23.21 64.75
N MET A 80 -109.13 -24.51 64.64
CA MET A 80 -108.15 -25.05 63.71
C MET A 80 -108.53 -24.74 62.26
N SER A 81 -109.81 -24.84 61.91
CA SER A 81 -110.28 -24.52 60.57
C SER A 81 -110.04 -23.07 60.18
N ALA A 82 -110.33 -22.14 61.10
CA ALA A 82 -110.03 -20.73 60.89
C ALA A 82 -108.52 -20.45 60.71
N VAL A 83 -107.66 -21.14 61.47
CA VAL A 83 -106.19 -21.00 61.34
C VAL A 83 -105.70 -21.58 60.02
N ARG A 84 -106.21 -22.73 59.60
CA ARG A 84 -105.88 -23.37 58.32
C ARG A 84 -106.17 -22.45 57.14
N GLU A 85 -107.40 -21.95 57.06
CA GLU A 85 -107.85 -21.11 55.94
C GLU A 85 -107.13 -19.75 55.93
N ALA A 86 -106.98 -19.09 57.08
CA ALA A 86 -106.32 -17.79 57.17
C ALA A 86 -104.85 -17.81 56.76
N ASN A 87 -104.19 -18.97 56.85
CA ASN A 87 -102.77 -19.13 56.53
C ASN A 87 -102.53 -19.92 55.23
N GLY A 88 -103.59 -20.28 54.49
CA GLY A 88 -103.48 -21.00 53.23
C GLY A 88 -102.82 -22.38 53.36
N LEU A 89 -103.09 -23.07 54.48
CA LEU A 89 -102.71 -24.46 54.66
C LEU A 89 -103.68 -25.37 53.90
N ASP A 90 -103.17 -26.42 53.28
CA ASP A 90 -104.00 -27.48 52.69
C ASP A 90 -104.66 -28.29 53.82
N TYR A 91 -103.87 -28.66 54.84
CA TYR A 91 -104.33 -29.44 55.99
C TYR A 91 -103.77 -28.91 57.31
N LEU A 92 -104.57 -29.01 58.37
CA LEU A 92 -104.16 -28.73 59.74
C LEU A 92 -104.87 -29.71 60.66
N TYR A 93 -104.13 -30.61 61.29
CA TYR A 93 -104.70 -31.72 62.04
C TYR A 93 -103.87 -32.04 63.28
N ILE A 94 -104.46 -32.73 64.25
CA ILE A 94 -103.78 -33.25 65.43
C ILE A 94 -103.74 -34.76 65.35
N MET A 95 -102.55 -35.34 65.48
CA MET A 95 -102.34 -36.77 65.56
C MET A 95 -101.86 -37.21 66.93
N HIS A 96 -102.30 -38.39 67.35
CA HIS A 96 -101.74 -39.10 68.49
C HIS A 96 -100.99 -40.34 68.02
N ARG A 97 -100.21 -40.92 68.93
CA ARG A 97 -99.65 -42.26 68.75
C ARG A 97 -100.19 -43.21 69.79
N ARG A 98 -100.32 -44.49 69.43
CA ARG A 98 -100.56 -45.58 70.38
C ARG A 98 -99.51 -46.68 70.20
N ASP A 99 -99.11 -47.29 71.30
CA ASP A 99 -98.17 -48.41 71.29
C ASP A 99 -98.91 -49.70 70.91
N THR A 100 -98.49 -50.33 69.82
CA THR A 100 -99.05 -51.59 69.31
C THR A 100 -98.13 -52.78 69.56
N GLY A 101 -97.32 -52.74 70.62
CA GLY A 101 -96.51 -53.88 71.08
C GLY A 101 -95.24 -54.09 70.25
N GLY A 102 -94.54 -53.00 69.92
CA GLY A 102 -93.26 -53.01 69.20
C GLY A 102 -93.10 -51.92 68.14
N SER A 103 -94.20 -51.25 67.76
CA SER A 103 -94.24 -50.09 66.87
C SER A 103 -95.28 -49.08 67.38
N TYR A 104 -95.17 -47.83 66.97
CA TYR A 104 -96.20 -46.83 67.19
C TYR A 104 -97.08 -46.72 65.95
N GLU A 105 -98.40 -46.75 66.16
CA GLU A 105 -99.38 -46.41 65.13
C GLU A 105 -99.86 -44.99 65.40
N TYR A 106 -99.79 -44.14 64.38
CA TYR A 106 -100.29 -42.77 64.45
C TYR A 106 -101.73 -42.72 63.96
N TYR A 107 -102.55 -41.91 64.61
CA TYR A 107 -103.94 -41.77 64.23
C TYR A 107 -104.42 -40.33 64.41
N TYR A 108 -105.36 -39.93 63.56
CA TYR A 108 -105.95 -38.61 63.56
C TYR A 108 -106.90 -38.46 64.75
N VAL A 109 -106.80 -37.33 65.43
CA VAL A 109 -107.63 -37.01 66.59
C VAL A 109 -108.55 -35.86 66.23
N VAL A 110 -108.00 -34.72 65.81
CA VAL A 110 -108.80 -33.57 65.39
C VAL A 110 -108.34 -33.14 64.01
N ASP A 111 -109.25 -33.11 63.05
CA ASP A 111 -109.01 -32.53 61.74
C ASP A 111 -109.58 -31.11 61.69
N GLY A 112 -108.77 -30.14 61.23
CA GLY A 112 -109.15 -28.74 61.07
C GLY A 112 -109.99 -28.44 59.82
N ALA A 113 -110.50 -29.43 59.12
CA ALA A 113 -111.45 -29.23 58.04
C ALA A 113 -112.74 -28.57 58.52
N ALA A 114 -113.35 -27.75 57.65
CA ALA A 114 -114.59 -27.05 57.94
C ALA A 114 -115.68 -28.04 58.42
N LEU A 115 -116.59 -27.60 59.28
CA LEU A 115 -117.60 -28.48 59.87
C LEU A 115 -118.59 -29.05 58.83
N ASP A 116 -118.70 -28.42 57.66
CA ASP A 116 -119.51 -28.84 56.53
C ASP A 116 -118.70 -29.48 55.39
N ALA A 117 -117.42 -29.78 55.63
CA ALA A 117 -116.57 -30.46 54.66
C ALA A 117 -117.13 -31.86 54.33
N PRO A 118 -117.01 -32.33 53.07
CA PRO A 118 -117.37 -33.69 52.69
C PRO A 118 -116.60 -34.71 53.54
N ASP A 119 -117.23 -35.83 53.92
CA ASP A 119 -116.58 -36.89 54.71
C ASP A 119 -115.30 -37.46 54.03
N GLU A 120 -115.15 -37.29 52.71
CA GLU A 120 -113.96 -37.69 51.95
C GLU A 120 -112.75 -36.74 52.11
N GLU A 121 -112.94 -35.55 52.67
CA GLU A 121 -111.89 -34.52 52.88
C GLU A 121 -111.52 -34.32 54.36
N VAL A 122 -111.99 -35.21 55.23
CA VAL A 122 -111.80 -35.12 56.69
C VAL A 122 -111.20 -36.43 57.19
N SER A 123 -110.05 -36.38 57.85
CA SER A 123 -109.55 -37.54 58.56
C SER A 123 -110.38 -37.79 59.82
N GLY A 124 -111.01 -38.96 59.92
CA GLY A 124 -111.92 -39.30 61.00
C GLY A 124 -111.21 -39.48 62.34
N PHE A 125 -111.91 -39.25 63.46
CA PHE A 125 -111.34 -39.53 64.78
C PHE A 125 -110.95 -41.01 64.91
N GLY A 126 -109.68 -41.29 65.22
CA GLY A 126 -109.14 -42.63 65.38
C GLY A 126 -108.70 -43.30 64.06
N GLU A 127 -108.80 -42.61 62.93
CA GLU A 127 -108.32 -43.11 61.64
C GLU A 127 -106.79 -43.21 61.66
N ALA A 128 -106.24 -44.37 61.28
CA ALA A 128 -104.81 -44.63 61.33
C ALA A 128 -104.10 -44.05 60.11
N GLU A 129 -102.98 -43.37 60.35
CA GLU A 129 -102.07 -42.93 59.30
C GLU A 129 -101.19 -44.10 58.85
N THR A 130 -101.13 -44.30 57.54
CA THR A 130 -100.43 -45.43 56.92
C THR A 130 -99.04 -45.04 56.43
N GLU A 131 -98.77 -43.75 56.23
CA GLU A 131 -97.44 -43.26 55.86
C GLU A 131 -96.56 -42.97 57.09
N SER A 132 -95.30 -43.40 57.03
CA SER A 132 -94.30 -43.13 58.07
C SER A 132 -93.52 -41.88 57.72
N TYR A 133 -93.58 -40.89 58.61
CA TYR A 133 -92.87 -39.62 58.46
C TYR A 133 -91.74 -39.54 59.50
N PRO A 134 -90.46 -39.62 59.09
CA PRO A 134 -89.33 -39.57 60.02
C PRO A 134 -89.32 -38.30 60.89
N SER A 135 -89.78 -37.17 60.35
CA SER A 135 -89.90 -35.91 61.09
C SER A 135 -91.00 -35.94 62.17
N LEU A 136 -92.09 -36.68 61.96
CA LEU A 136 -93.15 -36.85 62.96
C LEU A 136 -92.64 -37.71 64.13
N GLU A 137 -91.92 -38.79 63.83
CA GLU A 137 -91.24 -39.62 64.85
C GLU A 137 -90.26 -38.78 65.68
N ALA A 138 -89.48 -37.93 65.00
CA ALA A 138 -88.51 -37.04 65.64
C ALA A 138 -89.15 -36.02 66.59
N VAL A 139 -90.41 -35.60 66.37
CA VAL A 139 -91.14 -34.74 67.34
C VAL A 139 -91.35 -35.46 68.66
N TYR A 140 -91.74 -36.73 68.62
CA TYR A 140 -91.99 -37.50 69.85
C TYR A 140 -90.70 -37.80 70.63
N ASP A 141 -89.57 -37.95 69.94
CA ASP A 141 -88.27 -38.16 70.57
C ASP A 141 -87.66 -36.87 71.14
N SER A 142 -87.75 -35.77 70.38
CA SER A 142 -87.13 -34.50 70.74
C SER A 142 -88.01 -33.58 71.59
N LYS A 143 -89.33 -33.78 71.56
CA LYS A 143 -90.35 -32.86 72.09
C LYS A 143 -90.21 -31.42 71.57
N GLN A 144 -89.63 -31.25 70.39
CA GLN A 144 -89.45 -29.97 69.72
C GLN A 144 -90.18 -29.98 68.36
N PRO A 145 -90.57 -28.80 67.85
CA PRO A 145 -91.08 -28.66 66.49
C PRO A 145 -90.10 -29.23 65.46
N GLN A 146 -90.59 -29.95 64.45
CA GLN A 146 -89.79 -30.49 63.35
C GLN A 146 -90.40 -30.08 62.00
N LEU A 147 -89.53 -29.68 61.08
CA LEU A 147 -89.91 -29.57 59.66
C LEU A 147 -89.98 -30.98 59.07
N GLY A 148 -91.06 -31.27 58.36
CA GLY A 148 -91.13 -32.41 57.45
C GLY A 148 -90.18 -32.25 56.26
N GLU A 149 -89.96 -33.36 55.55
CA GLU A 149 -89.41 -33.29 54.21
C GLU A 149 -90.51 -32.85 53.23
N MET A 150 -90.12 -32.29 52.09
CA MET A 150 -91.07 -31.97 51.04
C MET A 150 -91.50 -33.27 50.36
N THR A 151 -92.78 -33.60 50.47
CA THR A 151 -93.35 -34.83 49.92
C THR A 151 -94.14 -34.52 48.64
N SER A 152 -94.29 -35.52 47.80
CA SER A 152 -95.07 -35.45 46.58
C SER A 152 -95.92 -36.70 46.51
N SER A 153 -97.23 -36.57 46.69
CA SER A 153 -98.17 -37.67 46.53
C SER A 153 -99.12 -37.39 45.37
N GLU A 154 -99.62 -38.46 44.74
CA GLU A 154 -100.60 -38.34 43.66
C GLU A 154 -101.99 -37.88 44.18
N GLU A 155 -102.26 -38.06 45.48
CA GLU A 155 -103.54 -37.75 46.15
C GLU A 155 -103.57 -36.33 46.77
N TYR A 156 -102.46 -35.89 47.38
CA TYR A 156 -102.38 -34.65 48.16
C TYR A 156 -101.48 -33.57 47.54
N GLY A 157 -100.84 -33.85 46.39
CA GLY A 157 -99.96 -32.90 45.70
C GLY A 157 -98.57 -32.77 46.32
N GLU A 158 -97.87 -31.68 46.00
CA GLU A 158 -96.56 -31.39 46.58
C GLU A 158 -96.74 -30.58 47.85
N THR A 159 -96.58 -31.22 49.02
CA THR A 159 -96.80 -30.58 50.32
C THR A 159 -95.51 -30.47 51.12
N MET A 160 -95.48 -29.48 52.00
CA MET A 160 -94.48 -29.32 53.03
C MET A 160 -95.17 -29.37 54.39
N THR A 161 -94.97 -30.48 55.10
CA THR A 161 -95.55 -30.68 56.42
C THR A 161 -94.66 -30.11 57.52
N SER A 162 -95.26 -29.57 58.57
CA SER A 162 -94.58 -29.21 59.81
C SER A 162 -95.29 -29.81 61.01
N TYR A 163 -94.51 -30.35 61.94
CA TYR A 163 -95.01 -31.09 63.10
C TYR A 163 -94.64 -30.38 64.39
N VAL A 164 -95.62 -30.11 65.25
CA VAL A 164 -95.45 -29.38 66.50
C VAL A 164 -96.10 -30.13 67.67
N PRO A 165 -95.37 -30.42 68.75
CA PRO A 165 -95.94 -31.12 69.90
C PRO A 165 -96.85 -30.19 70.72
N ILE A 166 -98.02 -30.71 71.10
CA ILE A 166 -98.90 -30.12 72.12
C ILE A 166 -98.53 -30.78 73.44
N LEU A 167 -97.99 -30.00 74.38
CA LEU A 167 -97.47 -30.50 75.65
C LEU A 167 -98.44 -30.23 76.80
N ASP A 168 -98.56 -31.17 77.73
CA ASP A 168 -99.29 -30.96 78.99
C ASP A 168 -98.44 -30.17 80.02
N ALA A 169 -99.02 -29.89 81.19
CA ALA A 169 -98.34 -29.15 82.26
C ALA A 169 -97.08 -29.87 82.82
N ASN A 170 -96.94 -31.18 82.59
CA ASN A 170 -95.78 -31.98 82.99
C ASN A 170 -94.75 -32.16 81.84
N GLY A 171 -95.02 -31.59 80.65
CA GLY A 171 -94.18 -31.69 79.48
C GLY A 171 -94.31 -33.03 78.73
N GLU A 172 -95.42 -33.74 78.90
CA GLU A 172 -95.76 -34.92 78.10
C GLU A 172 -96.56 -34.51 76.86
N ILE A 173 -96.32 -35.20 75.73
CA ILE A 173 -97.02 -34.91 74.48
C ILE A 173 -98.44 -35.44 74.60
N LEU A 174 -99.41 -34.54 74.52
CA LEU A 174 -100.82 -34.88 74.39
C LEU A 174 -101.10 -35.31 72.96
N GLY A 175 -100.70 -34.51 71.98
CA GLY A 175 -100.79 -34.81 70.56
C GLY A 175 -99.80 -33.98 69.74
N VAL A 176 -99.72 -34.20 68.44
CA VAL A 176 -98.87 -33.42 67.53
C VAL A 176 -99.76 -32.70 66.54
N MET A 177 -99.69 -31.37 66.56
CA MET A 177 -100.28 -30.48 65.58
C MET A 177 -99.44 -30.52 64.31
N SER A 178 -100.05 -30.88 63.20
CA SER A 178 -99.43 -31.00 61.89
C SER A 178 -100.06 -30.00 60.93
N ALA A 179 -99.23 -29.27 60.19
CA ALA A 179 -99.68 -28.30 59.19
C ALA A 179 -99.03 -28.57 57.83
N ASP A 180 -99.85 -28.74 56.80
CA ASP A 180 -99.42 -29.00 55.43
C ASP A 180 -99.56 -27.76 54.55
N TYR A 181 -98.46 -27.33 53.95
CA TYR A 181 -98.41 -26.19 53.03
C TYR A 181 -98.29 -26.65 51.58
N ASN A 182 -99.05 -26.03 50.67
CA ASN A 182 -98.91 -26.29 49.24
C ASN A 182 -97.58 -25.76 48.70
N ALA A 183 -96.72 -26.64 48.19
CA ALA A 183 -95.40 -26.30 47.65
C ALA A 183 -95.35 -26.27 46.10
N SER A 184 -96.47 -26.51 45.41
CA SER A 184 -96.50 -26.69 43.95
C SER A 184 -96.10 -25.44 43.14
N GLU A 185 -96.50 -24.24 43.57
CA GLU A 185 -96.08 -22.99 42.87
C GLU A 185 -94.58 -22.72 42.99
N ALA A 186 -93.99 -23.06 44.15
CA ALA A 186 -92.57 -22.84 44.41
C ALA A 186 -91.67 -23.78 43.59
N TYR A 187 -92.13 -25.01 43.34
CA TYR A 187 -91.43 -25.99 42.52
C TYR A 187 -91.36 -25.58 41.04
N ALA A 188 -92.47 -25.06 40.49
CA ALA A 188 -92.52 -24.57 39.11
C ALA A 188 -91.51 -23.43 38.85
N LEU A 189 -91.27 -22.56 39.84
CA LEU A 189 -90.29 -21.47 39.77
C LEU A 189 -88.84 -21.97 39.74
N LEU A 190 -88.52 -23.07 40.45
CA LEU A 190 -87.19 -23.68 40.44
C LEU A 190 -86.83 -24.25 39.07
N HIS A 191 -87.77 -24.94 38.42
CA HIS A 191 -87.51 -25.57 37.13
C HIS A 191 -87.19 -24.53 36.02
N ASN A 192 -87.93 -23.41 35.99
CA ASN A 192 -87.70 -22.33 35.02
C ASN A 192 -86.39 -21.56 35.26
N THR A 193 -85.99 -21.39 36.52
CA THR A 193 -84.74 -20.70 36.85
C THR A 193 -83.52 -21.55 36.46
N ARG A 194 -83.60 -22.87 36.63
CA ARG A 194 -82.54 -23.84 36.30
C ARG A 194 -82.16 -23.84 34.81
N SER A 195 -83.13 -23.82 33.91
CA SER A 195 -82.87 -23.90 32.46
C SER A 195 -82.20 -22.63 31.91
N ARG A 196 -82.55 -21.46 32.44
CA ARG A 196 -81.94 -20.17 32.03
C ARG A 196 -80.46 -20.09 32.37
N ILE A 197 -80.06 -20.55 33.55
CA ILE A 197 -78.66 -20.49 34.02
C ILE A 197 -77.74 -21.34 33.12
N ILE A 198 -78.20 -22.53 32.72
CA ILE A 198 -77.43 -23.42 31.84
C ILE A 198 -77.13 -22.73 30.49
N TRP A 199 -78.11 -22.07 29.88
CA TRP A 199 -77.91 -21.36 28.61
C TRP A 199 -76.97 -20.15 28.72
N ILE A 200 -77.01 -19.40 29.82
CA ILE A 200 -76.07 -18.31 30.08
C ILE A 200 -74.63 -18.84 30.19
N SER A 201 -74.42 -19.94 30.92
CA SER A 201 -73.11 -20.59 31.05
C SER A 201 -72.56 -21.06 29.70
N VAL A 202 -73.39 -21.64 28.83
CA VAL A 202 -72.99 -22.05 27.48
C VAL A 202 -72.58 -20.83 26.64
N GLY A 203 -73.30 -19.70 26.75
CA GLY A 203 -72.97 -18.47 26.04
C GLY A 203 -71.60 -17.90 26.43
N ILE A 204 -71.27 -17.89 27.72
CA ILE A 204 -69.96 -17.41 28.23
C ILE A 204 -68.82 -18.29 27.71
N LEU A 205 -68.99 -19.61 27.74
CA LEU A 205 -67.98 -20.56 27.24
C LEU A 205 -67.73 -20.37 25.73
N ALA A 206 -68.78 -20.12 24.94
CA ALA A 206 -68.66 -19.89 23.51
C ALA A 206 -67.86 -18.60 23.19
N VAL A 207 -68.17 -17.49 23.88
CA VAL A 207 -67.45 -16.21 23.69
C VAL A 207 -65.97 -16.37 24.04
N ALA A 208 -65.68 -17.05 25.15
CA ALA A 208 -64.31 -17.22 25.60
C ALA A 208 -63.47 -18.14 24.68
N LEU A 209 -64.09 -19.15 24.06
CA LEU A 209 -63.46 -19.94 23.01
C LEU A 209 -63.11 -19.10 21.78
N ILE A 210 -64.04 -18.23 21.33
CA ILE A 210 -63.81 -17.33 20.20
C ILE A 210 -62.65 -16.38 20.49
N LEU A 211 -62.61 -15.75 21.66
CA LEU A 211 -61.51 -14.85 22.07
C LEU A 211 -60.16 -15.57 22.09
N THR A 212 -60.11 -16.81 22.58
CA THR A 212 -58.90 -17.62 22.60
C THR A 212 -58.39 -17.92 21.18
N LEU A 213 -59.30 -18.25 20.25
CA LEU A 213 -58.95 -18.48 18.85
C LEU A 213 -58.46 -17.19 18.15
N LEU A 214 -59.05 -16.04 18.48
CA LEU A 214 -58.62 -14.73 17.97
C LEU A 214 -57.22 -14.36 18.48
N MET A 215 -56.92 -14.53 19.77
CA MET A 215 -55.58 -14.30 20.33
C MET A 215 -54.54 -15.25 19.72
N ALA A 216 -54.88 -16.53 19.54
CA ALA A 216 -54.00 -17.49 18.87
C ALA A 216 -53.67 -17.06 17.44
N ARG A 217 -54.61 -16.44 16.72
CA ARG A 217 -54.41 -15.95 15.36
C ARG A 217 -53.61 -14.65 15.31
N SER A 218 -53.82 -13.72 16.24
CA SER A 218 -53.17 -12.40 16.23
C SER A 218 -51.75 -12.39 16.83
N LEU A 219 -51.46 -13.24 17.83
CA LEU A 219 -50.16 -13.26 18.51
C LEU A 219 -49.26 -14.40 18.03
N VAL A 220 -49.79 -15.63 17.97
CA VAL A 220 -48.94 -16.81 17.80
C VAL A 220 -48.55 -17.03 16.34
N ASN A 221 -49.45 -16.76 15.39
CA ASN A 221 -49.17 -16.97 13.96
C ASN A 221 -48.03 -16.06 13.45
N PRO A 222 -47.98 -14.74 13.74
CA PRO A 222 -46.84 -13.90 13.35
C PRO A 222 -45.51 -14.40 13.95
N LEU A 223 -45.48 -14.82 15.21
CA LEU A 223 -44.28 -15.35 15.85
C LEU A 223 -43.76 -16.64 15.19
N ILE A 224 -44.66 -17.54 14.79
CA ILE A 224 -44.29 -18.78 14.08
C ILE A 224 -43.70 -18.45 12.70
N ARG A 225 -44.28 -17.48 11.96
CA ARG A 225 -43.74 -17.03 10.67
C ARG A 225 -42.35 -16.42 10.85
N MET A 226 -42.21 -15.52 11.80
CA MET A 226 -40.94 -14.86 12.06
C MET A 226 -39.86 -15.85 12.50
N LYS A 227 -40.19 -16.86 13.33
CA LYS A 227 -39.28 -17.97 13.64
C LYS A 227 -38.80 -18.69 12.38
N ARG A 228 -39.70 -18.97 11.44
CA ARG A 228 -39.35 -19.62 10.17
C ARG A 228 -38.46 -18.72 9.32
N ASP A 229 -38.76 -17.44 9.23
CA ASP A 229 -38.01 -16.48 8.43
C ASP A 229 -36.61 -16.22 9.06
N MET A 230 -36.51 -16.16 10.40
CA MET A 230 -35.23 -16.17 11.13
C MET A 230 -34.40 -17.41 10.83
N HIS A 231 -35.04 -18.57 10.70
CA HIS A 231 -34.33 -19.80 10.35
C HIS A 231 -33.75 -19.73 8.92
N LYS A 232 -34.42 -19.05 7.99
CA LYS A 232 -33.88 -18.83 6.64
C LYS A 232 -32.63 -17.94 6.66
N VAL A 233 -32.65 -16.85 7.43
CA VAL A 233 -31.49 -15.97 7.67
C VAL A 233 -30.34 -16.76 8.31
N GLN A 234 -30.64 -17.62 9.29
CA GLN A 234 -29.66 -18.52 9.90
C GLN A 234 -29.01 -19.48 8.89
N THR A 235 -29.77 -19.97 7.91
CA THR A 235 -29.28 -20.84 6.83
C THR A 235 -28.62 -20.09 5.67
N GLY A 236 -28.53 -18.76 5.76
CA GLY A 236 -27.81 -17.93 4.80
C GLY A 236 -28.69 -17.13 3.84
N GLU A 237 -30.01 -17.24 3.85
CA GLU A 237 -30.89 -16.42 2.99
C GLU A 237 -31.15 -15.05 3.66
N LEU A 238 -30.32 -14.05 3.36
CA LEU A 238 -30.37 -12.74 4.01
C LEU A 238 -31.36 -11.76 3.36
N GLY A 239 -31.79 -12.03 2.12
CA GLY A 239 -32.83 -11.26 1.43
C GLY A 239 -34.26 -11.50 1.97
N VAL A 240 -34.43 -12.32 3.01
CA VAL A 240 -35.74 -12.68 3.56
C VAL A 240 -36.30 -11.53 4.40
N LYS A 241 -37.42 -10.96 3.96
CA LYS A 241 -38.20 -10.00 4.76
C LYS A 241 -39.41 -10.70 5.37
N THR A 242 -39.61 -10.51 6.67
CA THR A 242 -40.83 -10.96 7.34
C THR A 242 -41.94 -9.92 7.15
N GLU A 243 -43.16 -10.41 6.97
CA GLU A 243 -44.34 -9.56 6.82
C GLU A 243 -44.71 -8.96 8.19
N VAL A 244 -44.77 -7.63 8.27
CA VAL A 244 -45.09 -6.92 9.52
C VAL A 244 -46.61 -7.02 9.78
N LEU A 245 -47.01 -8.05 10.51
CA LEU A 245 -48.40 -8.35 10.84
C LEU A 245 -48.72 -7.94 12.28
N GLY A 246 -49.86 -7.27 12.49
CA GLY A 246 -50.36 -6.88 13.81
C GLY A 246 -50.07 -5.42 14.18
N LYS A 247 -50.13 -5.10 15.48
CA LYS A 247 -49.82 -3.79 16.07
C LYS A 247 -49.06 -4.01 17.39
N GLY A 248 -48.32 -3.00 17.85
CA GLY A 248 -47.52 -3.08 19.08
C GLY A 248 -46.25 -3.92 18.90
N GLU A 249 -45.92 -4.72 19.91
CA GLU A 249 -44.64 -5.39 20.08
C GLU A 249 -44.33 -6.38 18.95
N ILE A 250 -45.35 -7.02 18.37
CA ILE A 250 -45.17 -7.97 17.26
C ILE A 250 -44.74 -7.24 15.97
N ALA A 251 -45.31 -6.06 15.72
CA ALA A 251 -44.96 -5.26 14.55
C ALA A 251 -43.54 -4.69 14.67
N ASP A 252 -43.17 -4.18 15.85
CA ASP A 252 -41.82 -3.67 16.14
C ASP A 252 -40.76 -4.76 16.02
N LEU A 253 -41.07 -5.98 16.49
CA LEU A 253 -40.19 -7.13 16.37
C LEU A 253 -39.98 -7.54 14.89
N GLY A 254 -41.04 -7.52 14.08
CA GLY A 254 -40.94 -7.76 12.64
C GLY A 254 -40.11 -6.70 11.90
N GLN A 255 -40.26 -5.42 12.25
CA GLN A 255 -39.43 -4.35 11.70
C GLN A 255 -37.96 -4.49 12.10
N SER A 256 -37.70 -4.79 13.37
CA SER A 256 -36.34 -4.97 13.90
C SER A 256 -35.64 -6.15 13.23
N PHE A 257 -36.37 -7.26 13.01
CA PHE A 257 -35.88 -8.39 12.24
C PHE A 257 -35.51 -8.01 10.81
N ASN A 258 -36.37 -7.25 10.12
CA ASN A 258 -36.09 -6.82 8.75
C ASN A 258 -34.85 -5.93 8.65
N ARG A 259 -34.67 -4.97 9.58
CA ARG A 259 -33.45 -4.14 9.63
C ARG A 259 -32.20 -4.99 9.88
N MET A 260 -32.24 -5.90 10.85
CA MET A 260 -31.14 -6.82 11.12
C MET A 260 -30.76 -7.64 9.89
N SER A 261 -31.75 -8.15 9.14
CA SER A 261 -31.50 -8.92 7.91
C SER A 261 -30.87 -8.06 6.81
N GLU A 262 -31.31 -6.81 6.66
CA GLU A 262 -30.80 -5.85 5.68
C GLU A 262 -29.37 -5.38 6.02
N ASP A 263 -29.08 -5.13 7.30
CA ASP A 263 -27.74 -4.79 7.80
C ASP A 263 -26.76 -5.97 7.62
N LEU A 264 -27.21 -7.20 7.92
CA LEU A 264 -26.42 -8.42 7.68
C LEU A 264 -26.15 -8.64 6.19
N SER A 265 -27.17 -8.47 5.34
CA SER A 265 -27.02 -8.58 3.88
C SER A 265 -26.00 -7.55 3.36
N SER A 266 -26.10 -6.30 3.80
CA SER A 266 -25.17 -5.22 3.44
C SER A 266 -23.75 -5.50 3.92
N MET A 267 -23.56 -6.01 5.14
CA MET A 267 -22.25 -6.43 5.65
C MET A 267 -21.65 -7.55 4.80
N ILE A 268 -22.42 -8.58 4.46
CA ILE A 268 -21.93 -9.70 3.64
C ILE A 268 -21.55 -9.25 2.23
N LEU A 269 -22.36 -8.39 1.61
CA LEU A 269 -22.03 -7.79 0.31
C LEU A 269 -20.75 -6.94 0.40
N GLY A 270 -20.61 -6.11 1.43
CA GLY A 270 -19.40 -5.31 1.66
C GLY A 270 -18.15 -6.17 1.88
N ILE A 271 -18.25 -7.29 2.61
CA ILE A 271 -17.15 -8.25 2.79
C ILE A 271 -16.80 -8.90 1.44
N LYS A 272 -17.80 -9.33 0.68
CA LYS A 272 -17.61 -9.97 -0.64
C LYS A 272 -16.88 -9.04 -1.62
N ASP A 273 -17.34 -7.80 -1.73
CA ASP A 273 -16.71 -6.80 -2.60
C ASP A 273 -15.27 -6.51 -2.14
N SER A 274 -15.07 -6.35 -0.82
CA SER A 274 -13.73 -6.14 -0.24
C SER A 274 -12.79 -7.31 -0.49
N SER A 275 -13.26 -8.56 -0.36
CA SER A 275 -12.45 -9.75 -0.68
C SER A 275 -12.06 -9.82 -2.15
N GLY A 276 -12.97 -9.45 -3.07
CA GLY A 276 -12.68 -9.36 -4.50
C GLY A 276 -11.61 -8.31 -4.79
N MET A 277 -11.75 -7.11 -4.22
CA MET A 277 -10.75 -6.04 -4.34
C MET A 277 -9.39 -6.43 -3.77
N ILE A 278 -9.34 -7.18 -2.66
CA ILE A 278 -8.10 -7.72 -2.10
C ILE A 278 -7.42 -8.68 -3.09
N GLY A 279 -8.18 -9.59 -3.70
CA GLY A 279 -7.67 -10.52 -4.70
C GLY A 279 -7.10 -9.81 -5.92
N ASP A 280 -7.86 -8.86 -6.48
CA ASP A 280 -7.42 -8.07 -7.65
C ASP A 280 -6.17 -7.23 -7.32
N SER A 281 -6.16 -6.57 -6.16
CA SER A 281 -5.02 -5.76 -5.70
C SER A 281 -3.77 -6.62 -5.49
N ALA A 282 -3.92 -7.81 -4.89
CA ALA A 282 -2.82 -8.74 -4.71
C ALA A 282 -2.24 -9.18 -6.07
N GLN A 283 -3.09 -9.45 -7.06
CA GLN A 283 -2.67 -9.84 -8.41
C GLN A 283 -1.91 -8.72 -9.13
N VAL A 284 -2.36 -7.47 -9.01
CA VAL A 284 -1.63 -6.30 -9.55
C VAL A 284 -0.26 -6.17 -8.88
N LEU A 285 -0.18 -6.33 -7.56
CA LEU A 285 1.08 -6.27 -6.83
C LEU A 285 2.03 -7.41 -7.20
N PHE A 286 1.54 -8.64 -7.41
CA PHE A 286 2.35 -9.75 -7.92
C PHE A 286 3.02 -9.41 -9.25
N ASN A 287 2.24 -8.84 -10.18
CA ASN A 287 2.78 -8.41 -11.47
C ASN A 287 3.84 -7.30 -11.31
N ASN A 288 3.65 -6.38 -10.37
CA ASN A 288 4.60 -5.32 -10.09
C ASN A 288 5.90 -5.83 -9.45
N VAL A 289 5.81 -6.77 -8.51
CA VAL A 289 6.99 -7.44 -7.92
C VAL A 289 7.76 -8.20 -9.01
N GLY A 290 7.06 -8.95 -9.87
CA GLY A 290 7.70 -9.66 -10.99
C GLY A 290 8.38 -8.71 -12.00
N LYS A 291 7.77 -7.57 -12.32
CA LYS A 291 8.40 -6.52 -13.15
C LYS A 291 9.61 -5.90 -12.45
N SER A 292 9.49 -5.61 -11.16
CA SER A 292 10.57 -5.04 -10.34
C SER A 292 11.79 -5.95 -10.32
N ARG A 293 11.58 -7.26 -10.19
CA ARG A 293 12.65 -8.28 -10.24
C ARG A 293 13.38 -8.31 -11.59
N LYS A 294 12.63 -8.33 -12.71
CA LYS A 294 13.22 -8.26 -14.06
C LYS A 294 14.00 -6.96 -14.30
N LEU A 295 13.51 -5.85 -13.77
CA LEU A 295 14.22 -4.58 -13.83
C LEU A 295 15.51 -4.64 -13.00
N GLY A 296 15.47 -5.25 -11.81
CA GLY A 296 16.64 -5.53 -10.99
C GLY A 296 17.69 -6.35 -11.73
N GLU A 297 17.30 -7.45 -12.39
CA GLU A 297 18.20 -8.26 -13.23
C GLU A 297 18.88 -7.43 -14.34
N SER A 298 18.12 -6.52 -14.97
CA SER A 298 18.65 -5.63 -16.00
C SER A 298 19.65 -4.62 -15.41
N ILE A 299 19.33 -4.03 -14.25
CA ILE A 299 20.23 -3.12 -13.53
C ILE A 299 21.51 -3.83 -13.10
N TYR A 300 21.41 -5.09 -12.64
CA TYR A 300 22.56 -5.91 -12.30
C TYR A 300 23.48 -6.11 -13.51
N SER A 301 22.92 -6.53 -14.65
CA SER A 301 23.70 -6.70 -15.90
C SER A 301 24.38 -5.41 -16.35
N LEU A 302 23.66 -4.28 -16.31
CA LEU A 302 24.21 -2.97 -16.66
C LEU A 302 25.30 -2.54 -15.68
N SER A 303 25.14 -2.85 -14.38
CA SER A 303 26.16 -2.54 -13.38
C SER A 303 27.44 -3.33 -13.61
N VAL A 304 27.33 -4.61 -13.99
CA VAL A 304 28.50 -5.42 -14.39
C VAL A 304 29.19 -4.80 -15.61
N GLU A 305 28.43 -4.41 -16.64
CA GLU A 305 28.98 -3.76 -17.83
C GLU A 305 29.69 -2.44 -17.50
N VAL A 306 29.10 -1.60 -16.63
CA VAL A 306 29.73 -0.36 -16.15
C VAL A 306 31.01 -0.64 -15.39
N SER A 307 31.03 -1.69 -14.55
CA SER A 307 32.22 -2.10 -13.80
C SER A 307 33.36 -2.55 -14.71
N GLU A 308 33.05 -3.38 -15.71
CA GLU A 308 34.02 -3.83 -16.72
C GLU A 308 34.53 -2.65 -17.57
N GLY A 309 33.63 -1.77 -18.01
CA GLY A 309 33.97 -0.56 -18.76
C GLY A 309 34.87 0.38 -17.96
N ALA A 310 34.60 0.54 -16.66
CA ALA A 310 35.43 1.34 -15.76
C ALA A 310 36.84 0.72 -15.58
N ASP A 311 36.96 -0.61 -15.47
CA ASP A 311 38.28 -1.26 -15.37
C ASP A 311 39.08 -1.12 -16.68
N ILE A 312 38.42 -1.26 -17.84
CA ILE A 312 39.04 -1.00 -19.14
C ILE A 312 39.52 0.45 -19.24
N GLN A 313 38.69 1.40 -18.82
CA GLN A 313 39.03 2.82 -18.87
C GLN A 313 40.19 3.18 -17.93
N ARG A 314 40.25 2.56 -16.74
CA ARG A 314 41.38 2.70 -15.82
C ARG A 314 42.68 2.18 -16.43
N LYS A 315 42.67 1.00 -17.06
CA LYS A 315 43.85 0.46 -17.77
C LYS A 315 44.30 1.35 -18.92
N ALA A 316 43.35 1.84 -19.72
CA ALA A 316 43.64 2.78 -20.80
C ALA A 316 44.24 4.10 -20.28
N ALA A 317 43.78 4.58 -19.13
CA ALA A 317 44.37 5.73 -18.46
C ALA A 317 45.82 5.45 -18.00
N GLU A 318 46.08 4.29 -17.39
CA GLU A 318 47.45 3.88 -17.02
C GLU A 318 48.39 3.80 -18.24
N ASP A 319 47.91 3.23 -19.36
CA ASP A 319 48.65 3.17 -20.62
C ASP A 319 48.93 4.56 -21.19
N THR A 320 47.94 5.45 -21.17
CA THR A 320 48.08 6.83 -21.65
C THR A 320 49.05 7.62 -20.78
N SER A 321 49.01 7.44 -19.46
CA SER A 321 49.96 8.09 -18.53
C SER A 321 51.39 7.69 -18.86
N ARG A 322 51.65 6.39 -19.09
CA ARG A 322 52.98 5.92 -19.48
C ARG A 322 53.43 6.49 -20.82
N ALA A 323 52.52 6.57 -21.80
CA ALA A 323 52.82 7.19 -23.08
C ALA A 323 53.17 8.68 -22.93
N MET A 324 52.50 9.41 -22.04
CA MET A 324 52.82 10.81 -21.76
C MET A 324 54.18 10.98 -21.06
N ASP A 325 54.56 10.07 -20.16
CA ASP A 325 55.90 10.05 -19.57
C ASP A 325 56.99 9.84 -20.65
N GLU A 326 56.75 8.94 -21.59
CA GLU A 326 57.64 8.70 -22.74
C GLU A 326 57.73 9.92 -23.66
N VAL A 327 56.61 10.60 -23.93
CA VAL A 327 56.56 11.86 -24.67
C VAL A 327 57.36 12.94 -23.94
N GLY A 328 57.16 13.13 -22.64
CA GLY A 328 57.90 14.11 -21.84
C GLY A 328 59.41 13.87 -21.88
N SER A 329 59.85 12.61 -21.74
CA SER A 329 61.26 12.24 -21.90
C SER A 329 61.78 12.49 -23.33
N GLY A 330 60.99 12.17 -24.35
CA GLY A 330 61.32 12.40 -25.75
C GLY A 330 61.53 13.89 -26.06
N VAL A 331 60.62 14.73 -25.57
CA VAL A 331 60.65 16.18 -25.72
C VAL A 331 61.87 16.80 -25.04
N GLN A 332 62.22 16.35 -23.83
CA GLN A 332 63.45 16.79 -23.16
C GLN A 332 64.71 16.46 -23.99
N ARG A 333 64.76 15.29 -24.64
CA ARG A 333 65.86 14.95 -25.55
C ARG A 333 65.90 15.85 -26.78
N VAL A 334 64.74 16.18 -27.36
CA VAL A 334 64.65 17.11 -28.51
C VAL A 334 65.13 18.51 -28.11
N ALA A 335 64.70 19.03 -26.96
CA ALA A 335 65.14 20.32 -26.45
C ALA A 335 66.67 20.36 -26.24
N ALA A 336 67.23 19.33 -25.60
CA ALA A 336 68.68 19.21 -25.41
C ALA A 336 69.45 19.11 -26.73
N SER A 337 68.96 18.31 -27.68
CA SER A 337 69.57 18.18 -29.01
C SER A 337 69.53 19.50 -29.77
N SER A 338 68.42 20.24 -29.69
CA SER A 338 68.27 21.53 -30.35
C SER A 338 69.22 22.58 -29.77
N ALA A 339 69.39 22.61 -28.44
CA ALA A 339 70.38 23.47 -27.79
C ALA A 339 71.83 23.16 -28.25
N LEU A 340 72.17 21.88 -28.43
CA LEU A 340 73.48 21.47 -28.98
C LEU A 340 73.65 21.90 -30.44
N VAL A 341 72.60 21.81 -31.26
CA VAL A 341 72.63 22.29 -32.66
C VAL A 341 72.83 23.79 -32.71
N ALA A 342 72.16 24.56 -31.85
CA ALA A 342 72.33 26.01 -31.75
C ALA A 342 73.77 26.38 -31.36
N GLU A 343 74.36 25.68 -30.37
CA GLU A 343 75.75 25.90 -29.95
C GLU A 343 76.74 25.56 -31.08
N SER A 344 76.56 24.41 -31.75
CA SER A 344 77.39 23.98 -32.87
C SER A 344 77.32 24.97 -34.04
N SER A 345 76.12 25.46 -34.34
CA SER A 345 75.89 26.47 -35.37
C SER A 345 76.57 27.79 -35.02
N ALA A 346 76.48 28.26 -33.78
CA ALA A 346 77.20 29.46 -33.34
C ALA A 346 78.73 29.32 -33.52
N LYS A 347 79.30 28.14 -33.23
CA LYS A 347 80.73 27.85 -33.49
C LYS A 347 81.04 27.86 -34.98
N ALA A 348 80.21 27.24 -35.81
CA ALA A 348 80.38 27.22 -37.26
C ALA A 348 80.28 28.62 -37.89
N ALA A 349 79.36 29.46 -37.43
CA ALA A 349 79.24 30.85 -37.87
C ALA A 349 80.50 31.66 -37.51
N SER A 350 81.06 31.46 -36.32
CA SER A 350 82.33 32.07 -35.92
C SER A 350 83.51 31.60 -36.79
N MET A 351 83.57 30.32 -37.15
CA MET A 351 84.62 29.79 -38.04
C MET A 351 84.48 30.34 -39.46
N ALA A 352 83.25 30.45 -39.98
CA ALA A 352 82.98 31.04 -41.29
C ALA A 352 83.37 32.53 -41.34
N GLU A 353 83.09 33.30 -40.28
CA GLU A 353 83.54 34.69 -40.16
C GLU A 353 85.07 34.80 -40.18
N GLN A 354 85.76 33.98 -39.39
CA GLN A 354 87.23 33.93 -39.38
C GLN A 354 87.79 33.55 -40.75
N GLY A 355 87.16 32.61 -41.46
CA GLY A 355 87.49 32.26 -42.84
C GLY A 355 87.32 33.43 -43.80
N SER A 356 86.20 34.16 -43.72
CA SER A 356 85.95 35.36 -44.52
C SER A 356 87.00 36.45 -44.27
N ILE A 357 87.37 36.69 -43.01
CA ILE A 357 88.43 37.63 -42.63
C ILE A 357 89.79 37.19 -43.22
N ALA A 358 90.16 35.92 -43.07
CA ALA A 358 91.42 35.39 -43.60
C ALA A 358 91.50 35.56 -45.13
N VAL A 359 90.41 35.27 -45.84
CA VAL A 359 90.33 35.48 -47.29
C VAL A 359 90.46 36.95 -47.67
N LYS A 360 89.80 37.88 -46.96
CA LYS A 360 89.97 39.33 -47.18
C LYS A 360 91.43 39.75 -47.04
N HIS A 361 92.16 39.18 -46.08
CA HIS A 361 93.60 39.39 -45.94
C HIS A 361 94.38 38.84 -47.14
N THR A 362 94.05 37.65 -47.63
CA THR A 362 94.65 37.06 -48.83
C THR A 362 94.44 37.92 -50.08
N VAL A 363 93.21 38.41 -50.32
CA VAL A 363 92.92 39.33 -51.43
C VAL A 363 93.78 40.59 -51.35
N LYS A 364 93.87 41.21 -50.16
CA LYS A 364 94.72 42.38 -49.94
C LYS A 364 96.22 42.08 -50.15
N GLN A 365 96.66 40.87 -49.86
CA GLN A 365 98.05 40.45 -50.11
C GLN A 365 98.29 40.23 -51.61
N MET A 366 97.33 39.67 -52.35
CA MET A 366 97.39 39.56 -53.81
C MET A 366 97.45 40.94 -54.47
N ASP A 367 96.70 41.92 -53.98
CA ASP A 367 96.80 43.31 -54.46
C ASP A 367 98.22 43.89 -54.24
N LYS A 368 98.88 43.54 -53.13
CA LYS A 368 100.27 43.98 -52.90
C LYS A 368 101.25 43.29 -53.83
N ILE A 369 101.08 41.99 -54.10
CA ILE A 369 101.91 41.22 -55.03
C ILE A 369 101.74 41.80 -56.45
N HIS A 370 100.50 42.01 -56.88
CA HIS A 370 100.17 42.64 -58.15
C HIS A 370 100.91 43.97 -58.35
N ASN A 371 100.86 44.85 -57.33
CA ASN A 371 101.59 46.13 -57.37
C ASN A 371 103.12 45.98 -57.32
N ALA A 372 103.64 44.93 -56.67
CA ALA A 372 105.06 44.63 -56.66
C ALA A 372 105.54 44.13 -58.03
N THR A 373 104.82 43.20 -58.64
CA THR A 373 105.11 42.70 -60.00
C THR A 373 105.05 43.84 -61.03
N LYS A 374 104.08 44.76 -60.91
CA LYS A 374 104.02 45.95 -61.76
C LYS A 374 105.30 46.80 -61.67
N ARG A 375 105.81 47.05 -60.45
CA ARG A 375 107.07 47.78 -60.26
C ARG A 375 108.28 47.04 -60.81
N VAL A 376 108.32 45.71 -60.69
CA VAL A 376 109.38 44.89 -61.28
C VAL A 376 109.40 45.03 -62.80
N VAL A 377 108.23 45.06 -63.46
CA VAL A 377 108.14 45.31 -64.91
C VAL A 377 108.69 46.70 -65.26
N GLU A 378 108.30 47.75 -64.51
CA GLU A 378 108.82 49.11 -64.71
C GLU A 378 110.35 49.19 -64.55
N ASP A 379 110.92 48.52 -63.55
CA ASP A 379 112.37 48.46 -63.34
C ASP A 379 113.09 47.69 -64.46
N ILE A 380 112.50 46.60 -64.96
CA ILE A 380 113.04 45.81 -66.07
C ILE A 380 113.05 46.64 -67.37
N ASP A 381 111.97 47.37 -67.65
CA ASP A 381 111.89 48.25 -68.83
C ASP A 381 112.97 49.34 -68.78
N ALA A 382 113.24 49.91 -67.61
CA ALA A 382 114.32 50.89 -67.43
C ALA A 382 115.73 50.28 -67.66
N VAL A 383 115.94 49.01 -67.27
CA VAL A 383 117.19 48.28 -67.59
C VAL A 383 117.29 48.03 -69.10
N ALA A 384 116.19 47.69 -69.76
CA ALA A 384 116.15 47.51 -71.22
C ALA A 384 116.62 48.78 -71.95
N GLU A 385 116.02 49.92 -71.61
CA GLU A 385 116.35 51.24 -72.19
C GLU A 385 117.83 51.59 -71.96
N LYS A 386 118.33 51.38 -70.74
CA LYS A 386 119.76 51.63 -70.42
C LYS A 386 120.71 50.68 -71.13
N SER A 387 120.32 49.43 -71.34
CA SER A 387 121.10 48.46 -72.13
C SER A 387 121.15 48.84 -73.61
N GLU A 388 120.07 49.37 -74.17
CA GLU A 388 120.05 49.89 -75.54
C GLU A 388 120.96 51.12 -75.69
N GLU A 389 120.85 52.11 -74.79
CA GLU A 389 121.76 53.27 -74.73
C GLU A 389 123.24 52.82 -74.63
N MET A 390 123.54 51.82 -73.78
CA MET A 390 124.91 51.30 -73.67
C MET A 390 125.38 50.61 -74.97
N SER A 391 124.49 49.94 -75.68
CA SER A 391 124.83 49.29 -76.97
C SER A 391 125.29 50.33 -77.99
N GLU A 392 124.58 51.47 -78.09
CA GLU A 392 124.95 52.58 -78.98
C GLU A 392 126.31 53.18 -78.62
N ILE A 393 126.59 53.37 -77.33
CA ILE A 393 127.89 53.89 -76.86
C ILE A 393 129.03 52.93 -77.20
N ILE A 394 128.80 51.63 -77.02
CA ILE A 394 129.80 50.59 -77.29
C ILE A 394 130.07 50.48 -78.79
N GLU A 395 129.05 50.60 -79.65
CA GLU A 395 129.24 50.70 -81.10
C GLU A 395 130.11 51.92 -81.48
N ALA A 396 129.84 53.10 -80.89
CA ALA A 396 130.66 54.29 -81.11
C ALA A 396 132.13 54.10 -80.65
N ILE A 397 132.36 53.45 -79.51
CA ILE A 397 133.73 53.13 -79.03
C ILE A 397 134.42 52.12 -79.95
N GLN A 398 133.67 51.16 -80.51
CA GLN A 398 134.19 50.18 -81.46
C GLN A 398 134.68 50.90 -82.73
N ASP A 399 133.88 51.83 -83.25
CA ASP A 399 134.23 52.67 -84.39
C ASP A 399 135.45 53.55 -84.10
N ILE A 400 135.50 54.21 -82.93
CA ILE A 400 136.66 55.00 -82.51
C ILE A 400 137.92 54.12 -82.41
N SER A 401 137.80 52.91 -81.85
CA SER A 401 138.90 51.96 -81.72
C SER A 401 139.39 51.49 -83.09
N ALA A 402 138.47 51.22 -84.04
CA ALA A 402 138.80 50.87 -85.41
C ALA A 402 139.50 52.02 -86.16
N GLN A 403 138.99 53.25 -86.03
CA GLN A 403 139.64 54.46 -86.57
C GLN A 403 141.01 54.69 -85.95
N THR A 404 141.15 54.53 -84.64
CA THR A 404 142.42 54.69 -83.92
C THR A 404 143.43 53.64 -84.35
N ASN A 405 143.01 52.39 -84.55
CA ASN A 405 143.84 51.32 -85.08
C ASN A 405 144.33 51.64 -86.51
N LEU A 406 143.46 52.18 -87.37
CA LEU A 406 143.84 52.63 -88.71
C LEU A 406 144.78 53.85 -88.70
N LEU A 407 144.53 54.84 -87.85
CA LEU A 407 145.40 56.00 -87.65
C LEU A 407 146.79 55.57 -87.14
N ALA A 408 146.84 54.68 -86.16
CA ALA A 408 148.07 54.15 -85.60
C ALA A 408 148.84 53.27 -86.60
N LEU A 409 148.14 52.52 -87.46
CA LEU A 409 148.72 51.79 -88.57
C LEU A 409 149.36 52.75 -89.59
N ASN A 410 148.63 53.78 -90.01
CA ASN A 410 149.15 54.81 -90.93
C ASN A 410 150.37 55.53 -90.33
N ALA A 411 150.34 55.87 -89.03
CA ALA A 411 151.47 56.49 -88.33
C ALA A 411 152.67 55.54 -88.21
N SER A 412 152.45 54.24 -87.98
CA SER A 412 153.51 53.22 -87.94
C SER A 412 154.17 53.06 -89.31
N ILE A 413 153.39 53.09 -90.39
CA ILE A 413 153.88 53.05 -91.78
C ILE A 413 154.75 54.27 -92.08
N GLU A 414 154.29 55.48 -91.74
CA GLU A 414 155.04 56.72 -92.03
C GLU A 414 156.28 56.87 -91.13
N ALA A 415 156.23 56.37 -89.89
CA ALA A 415 157.39 56.31 -89.00
C ALA A 415 158.45 55.30 -89.49
N ALA A 416 158.05 54.18 -90.08
CA ALA A 416 158.98 53.26 -90.76
C ALA A 416 159.60 53.90 -92.02
N ARG A 417 158.86 54.79 -92.70
CA ARG A 417 159.29 55.53 -93.89
C ARG A 417 160.35 56.60 -93.58
N ALA A 418 160.32 57.20 -92.39
CA ALA A 418 161.29 58.19 -91.91
C ALA A 418 162.63 57.59 -91.43
N GLY A 419 162.80 56.26 -91.49
CA GLY A 419 164.06 55.58 -91.17
C GLY A 419 164.51 55.77 -89.71
N GLU A 420 165.82 55.99 -89.50
CA GLU A 420 166.42 56.14 -88.16
C GLU A 420 165.81 57.28 -87.33
N HIS A 421 165.32 58.35 -87.97
CA HIS A 421 164.68 59.49 -87.29
C HIS A 421 163.24 59.19 -86.82
N GLY A 422 162.57 58.17 -87.37
CA GLY A 422 161.18 57.80 -87.04
C GLY A 422 161.04 56.67 -86.01
N ARG A 423 162.16 56.09 -85.56
CA ARG A 423 162.16 54.86 -84.76
C ARG A 423 161.41 54.97 -83.41
N GLY A 424 161.51 56.12 -82.73
CA GLY A 424 160.74 56.39 -81.50
C GLY A 424 159.23 56.51 -81.74
N PHE A 425 158.84 57.14 -82.86
CA PHE A 425 157.45 57.28 -83.27
C PHE A 425 156.83 55.94 -83.69
N ALA A 426 157.59 55.07 -84.36
CA ALA A 426 157.12 53.74 -84.77
C ALA A 426 156.75 52.86 -83.56
N VAL A 427 157.54 52.94 -82.47
CA VAL A 427 157.24 52.20 -81.22
C VAL A 427 155.94 52.73 -80.58
N VAL A 428 155.76 54.04 -80.53
CA VAL A 428 154.52 54.65 -79.98
C VAL A 428 153.31 54.28 -80.83
N ALA A 429 153.43 54.34 -82.17
CA ALA A 429 152.35 54.00 -83.07
C ALA A 429 151.95 52.51 -82.99
N ASP A 430 152.89 51.57 -82.87
CA ASP A 430 152.56 50.15 -82.67
C ASP A 430 151.93 49.89 -81.28
N GLN A 431 152.32 50.64 -80.24
CA GLN A 431 151.66 50.59 -78.94
C GLN A 431 150.22 51.12 -78.99
N ILE A 432 149.97 52.25 -79.67
CA ILE A 432 148.62 52.78 -79.88
C ILE A 432 147.78 51.77 -80.69
N ARG A 433 148.35 51.14 -81.71
CA ARG A 433 147.67 50.11 -82.51
C ARG A 433 147.28 48.89 -81.66
N LYS A 434 148.17 48.43 -80.77
CA LYS A 434 147.88 47.34 -79.83
C LYS A 434 146.79 47.73 -78.83
N LEU A 435 146.86 48.93 -78.25
CA LEU A 435 145.82 49.48 -77.37
C LEU A 435 144.47 49.61 -78.07
N ALA A 436 144.44 50.04 -79.34
CA ALA A 436 143.22 50.16 -80.12
C ALA A 436 142.59 48.80 -80.46
N ASN A 437 143.40 47.78 -80.82
CA ASN A 437 142.90 46.41 -81.00
C ASN A 437 142.42 45.80 -79.68
N GLN A 438 143.13 46.05 -78.57
CA GLN A 438 142.72 45.59 -77.24
C GLN A 438 141.40 46.25 -76.82
N SER A 439 141.25 47.56 -77.05
CA SER A 439 140.02 48.32 -76.83
C SER A 439 138.87 47.74 -77.66
N GLY A 440 139.06 47.54 -78.97
CA GLY A 440 138.04 46.92 -79.83
C GLY A 440 137.64 45.51 -79.40
N ASN A 441 138.58 44.67 -78.97
CA ASN A 441 138.25 43.34 -78.43
C ASN A 441 137.48 43.42 -77.10
N SER A 442 137.83 44.36 -76.21
CA SER A 442 137.09 44.61 -74.98
C SER A 442 135.68 45.12 -75.24
N THR A 443 135.51 46.01 -76.21
CA THR A 443 134.22 46.59 -76.60
C THR A 443 133.32 45.53 -77.25
N LEU A 444 133.85 44.62 -78.08
CA LEU A 444 133.11 43.45 -78.56
C LEU A 444 132.61 42.56 -77.41
N ARG A 445 133.46 42.32 -76.40
CA ARG A 445 133.06 41.54 -75.23
C ARG A 445 131.96 42.24 -74.41
N ILE A 446 132.01 43.57 -74.30
CA ILE A 446 130.94 44.34 -73.64
C ILE A 446 129.64 44.28 -74.46
N ALA A 447 129.72 44.36 -75.79
CA ALA A 447 128.56 44.21 -76.67
C ALA A 447 127.88 42.84 -76.49
N GLU A 448 128.66 41.75 -76.40
CA GLU A 448 128.14 40.42 -76.06
C GLU A 448 127.39 40.42 -74.73
N LEU A 449 127.96 41.01 -73.67
CA LEU A 449 127.33 41.10 -72.34
C LEU A 449 126.06 41.95 -72.33
N ILE A 450 126.01 43.04 -73.10
CA ILE A 450 124.80 43.86 -73.27
C ILE A 450 123.72 43.07 -73.97
N ASN A 451 124.04 42.36 -75.05
CA ASN A 451 123.08 41.51 -75.75
C ASN A 451 122.56 40.36 -74.87
N GLU A 452 123.43 39.72 -74.07
CA GLU A 452 123.01 38.74 -73.05
C GLU A 452 122.06 39.37 -72.01
N THR A 453 122.30 40.63 -71.63
CA THR A 453 121.45 41.39 -70.70
C THR A 453 120.08 41.68 -71.31
N ILE A 454 120.02 42.14 -72.56
CA ILE A 454 118.75 42.40 -73.29
C ILE A 454 117.93 41.12 -73.40
N GLN A 455 118.54 40.00 -73.80
CA GLN A 455 117.84 38.70 -73.82
C GLN A 455 117.39 38.25 -72.43
N GLY A 456 118.16 38.59 -71.38
CA GLY A 456 117.76 38.38 -69.99
C GLY A 456 116.53 39.19 -69.59
N VAL A 457 116.47 40.46 -70.01
CA VAL A 457 115.34 41.36 -69.80
C VAL A 457 114.08 40.83 -70.49
N GLU A 458 114.15 40.43 -71.76
CA GLU A 458 113.00 39.86 -72.49
C GLU A 458 112.40 38.64 -71.77
N ARG A 459 113.27 37.73 -71.28
CA ARG A 459 112.82 36.58 -70.48
C ARG A 459 112.17 37.00 -69.17
N ALA A 460 112.69 38.03 -68.50
CA ALA A 460 112.16 38.53 -67.24
C ALA A 460 110.79 39.21 -67.44
N VAL A 461 110.58 39.95 -68.53
CA VAL A 461 109.27 40.54 -68.88
C VAL A 461 108.23 39.45 -69.14
N GLU A 462 108.58 38.41 -69.90
CA GLU A 462 107.64 37.31 -70.15
C GLU A 462 107.28 36.58 -68.86
N ALA A 463 108.26 36.29 -67.99
CA ALA A 463 107.99 35.71 -66.68
C ALA A 463 107.06 36.60 -65.82
N ALA A 464 107.29 37.91 -65.80
CA ALA A 464 106.44 38.85 -65.06
C ALA A 464 105.01 38.94 -65.60
N ARG A 465 104.81 38.80 -66.92
CA ARG A 465 103.46 38.72 -67.52
C ARG A 465 102.72 37.45 -67.12
N GLN A 466 103.41 36.31 -67.08
CA GLN A 466 102.82 35.07 -66.60
C GLN A 466 102.45 35.17 -65.11
N GLU A 467 103.34 35.74 -64.28
CA GLU A 467 103.04 35.99 -62.86
C GLU A 467 101.82 36.89 -62.67
N TYR A 468 101.66 37.93 -63.51
CA TYR A 468 100.49 38.80 -63.47
C TYR A 468 99.17 38.03 -63.66
N ILE A 469 99.12 37.12 -64.64
CA ILE A 469 97.95 36.29 -64.94
C ILE A 469 97.64 35.38 -63.73
N GLU A 470 98.67 34.74 -63.16
CA GLU A 470 98.52 33.85 -62.00
C GLU A 470 98.05 34.60 -60.74
N VAL A 471 98.53 35.82 -60.50
CA VAL A 471 98.08 36.65 -59.37
C VAL A 471 96.62 37.08 -59.53
N GLU A 472 96.20 37.44 -60.75
CA GLU A 472 94.80 37.81 -61.02
C GLU A 472 93.87 36.60 -60.87
N ALA A 473 94.29 35.42 -61.35
CA ALA A 473 93.58 34.17 -61.13
C ALA A 473 93.48 33.84 -59.63
N GLY A 474 94.58 33.96 -58.89
CA GLY A 474 94.62 33.75 -57.45
C GLY A 474 93.72 34.70 -56.66
N ARG A 475 93.64 35.98 -57.09
CA ARG A 475 92.72 36.98 -56.54
C ARG A 475 91.25 36.57 -56.75
N SER A 476 90.90 36.15 -57.96
CA SER A 476 89.53 35.74 -58.30
C SER A 476 89.09 34.53 -57.47
N VAL A 477 89.95 33.51 -57.35
CA VAL A 477 89.70 32.33 -56.50
C VAL A 477 89.53 32.71 -55.03
N ALA A 478 90.40 33.60 -54.52
CA ALA A 478 90.27 34.09 -53.15
C ALA A 478 88.93 34.82 -52.95
N GLN A 479 88.52 35.70 -53.85
CA GLN A 479 87.24 36.40 -53.73
C GLN A 479 86.04 35.43 -53.71
N ALA A 480 86.01 34.45 -54.61
CA ALA A 480 84.97 33.42 -54.65
C ALA A 480 84.91 32.61 -53.34
N ALA A 481 86.06 32.28 -52.74
CA ALA A 481 86.11 31.63 -51.43
C ALA A 481 85.53 32.53 -50.31
N GLY A 482 85.74 33.85 -50.41
CA GLY A 482 85.20 34.82 -49.45
C GLY A 482 83.68 34.92 -49.50
N GLU A 483 83.12 34.93 -50.71
CA GLU A 483 81.66 34.88 -50.94
C GLU A 483 81.07 33.57 -50.41
N ALA A 484 81.75 32.43 -50.62
CA ALA A 484 81.33 31.15 -50.07
C ALA A 484 81.29 31.14 -48.54
N PHE A 485 82.29 31.72 -47.86
CA PHE A 485 82.27 31.84 -46.40
C PHE A 485 81.12 32.71 -45.88
N GLN A 486 80.77 33.79 -46.60
CA GLN A 486 79.62 34.62 -46.24
C GLN A 486 78.30 33.86 -46.36
N LEU A 487 78.12 33.09 -47.45
CA LEU A 487 76.95 32.24 -47.62
C LEU A 487 76.86 31.18 -46.51
N ILE A 488 77.97 30.50 -46.19
CA ILE A 488 78.01 29.54 -45.08
C ILE A 488 77.59 30.19 -43.77
N GLN A 489 78.10 31.39 -43.46
CA GLN A 489 77.73 32.11 -42.25
C GLN A 489 76.22 32.41 -42.20
N GLN A 490 75.62 32.84 -43.31
CA GLN A 490 74.20 33.12 -43.39
C GLN A 490 73.35 31.87 -43.14
N GLU A 491 73.66 30.77 -43.84
CA GLU A 491 72.92 29.50 -43.68
C GLU A 491 73.04 28.94 -42.26
N VAL A 492 74.24 29.01 -41.67
CA VAL A 492 74.46 28.55 -40.29
C VAL A 492 73.66 29.38 -39.26
N ASN A 493 73.50 30.69 -39.50
CA ASN A 493 72.67 31.52 -38.64
C ASN A 493 71.18 31.17 -38.75
N VAL A 494 70.70 30.78 -39.94
CA VAL A 494 69.33 30.27 -40.12
C VAL A 494 69.13 28.99 -39.31
N VAL A 495 70.05 28.02 -39.43
CA VAL A 495 70.01 26.76 -38.66
C VAL A 495 70.02 27.02 -37.15
N ALA A 496 70.80 28.01 -36.68
CA ALA A 496 70.81 28.39 -35.27
C ALA A 496 69.44 28.94 -34.80
N GLY A 497 68.76 29.72 -35.66
CA GLY A 497 67.42 30.24 -35.39
C GLY A 497 66.36 29.14 -35.33
N GLU A 498 66.36 28.23 -36.31
CA GLU A 498 65.45 27.06 -36.32
C GLU A 498 65.64 26.17 -35.09
N ALA A 499 66.89 25.98 -34.65
CA ALA A 499 67.17 25.22 -33.43
C ALA A 499 66.58 25.86 -32.17
N GLN A 500 66.57 27.20 -32.08
CA GLN A 500 65.91 27.90 -30.97
C GLN A 500 64.39 27.76 -31.02
N GLU A 501 63.80 27.83 -32.22
CA GLU A 501 62.36 27.62 -32.43
C GLU A 501 61.95 26.19 -32.00
N PHE A 502 62.75 25.17 -32.35
CA PHE A 502 62.51 23.79 -31.90
C PHE A 502 62.56 23.64 -30.38
N THR A 503 63.44 24.38 -29.68
CA THR A 503 63.44 24.40 -28.21
C THR A 503 62.12 24.97 -27.66
N ALA A 504 61.62 26.07 -28.21
CA ALA A 504 60.35 26.65 -27.78
C ALA A 504 59.16 25.70 -28.03
N VAL A 505 59.09 25.09 -29.21
CA VAL A 505 58.07 24.08 -29.52
C VAL A 505 58.17 22.87 -28.59
N ALA A 506 59.38 22.44 -28.23
CA ALA A 506 59.56 21.37 -27.26
C ALA A 506 58.99 21.75 -25.88
N GLU A 507 59.21 22.98 -25.40
CA GLU A 507 58.61 23.45 -24.14
C GLU A 507 57.07 23.45 -24.18
N GLU A 508 56.48 23.87 -25.29
CA GLU A 508 55.01 23.84 -25.47
C GLU A 508 54.46 22.39 -25.45
N ILE A 509 55.14 21.45 -26.12
CA ILE A 509 54.74 20.04 -26.10
C ILE A 509 54.89 19.44 -24.69
N ALA A 510 55.93 19.82 -23.95
CA ALA A 510 56.11 19.37 -22.57
C ALA A 510 54.94 19.82 -21.68
N ALA A 511 54.54 21.08 -21.75
CA ALA A 511 53.40 21.61 -21.01
C ALA A 511 52.08 20.90 -21.39
N ALA A 512 51.87 20.66 -22.70
CA ALA A 512 50.69 19.93 -23.17
C ALA A 512 50.68 18.47 -22.68
N ALA A 513 51.84 17.80 -22.63
CA ALA A 513 51.95 16.44 -22.11
C ALA A 513 51.61 16.37 -20.61
N GLU A 514 52.03 17.36 -19.81
CA GLU A 514 51.65 17.46 -18.39
C GLU A 514 50.14 17.67 -18.21
N GLU A 515 49.51 18.51 -19.03
CA GLU A 515 48.05 18.74 -18.98
C GLU A 515 47.26 17.47 -19.34
N VAL A 516 47.72 16.72 -20.34
CA VAL A 516 47.14 15.42 -20.70
C VAL A 516 47.32 14.41 -19.55
N ALA A 517 48.51 14.35 -18.94
CA ALA A 517 48.77 13.46 -17.80
C ALA A 517 47.82 13.75 -16.62
N ALA A 518 47.61 15.03 -16.28
CA ALA A 518 46.67 15.43 -15.23
C ALA A 518 45.22 15.04 -15.56
N SER A 519 44.81 15.21 -16.82
CA SER A 519 43.47 14.81 -17.29
C SER A 519 43.27 13.29 -17.21
N VAL A 520 44.32 12.52 -17.50
CA VAL A 520 44.32 11.06 -17.42
C VAL A 520 44.22 10.57 -15.97
N GLU A 521 44.88 11.24 -15.02
CA GLU A 521 44.75 10.94 -13.59
C GLU A 521 43.29 11.12 -13.11
N GLU A 522 42.63 12.19 -13.55
CA GLU A 522 41.22 12.45 -13.25
C GLU A 522 40.30 11.38 -13.87
N ILE A 523 40.58 10.92 -15.10
CA ILE A 523 39.85 9.79 -15.72
C ILE A 523 40.02 8.51 -14.91
N SER A 524 41.23 8.21 -14.45
CA SER A 524 41.50 7.03 -13.61
C SER A 524 40.68 7.08 -12.30
N ARG A 525 40.65 8.25 -11.65
CA ARG A 525 39.87 8.49 -10.43
C ARG A 525 38.36 8.35 -10.66
N LEU A 526 37.84 8.91 -11.75
CA LEU A 526 36.43 8.79 -12.15
C LEU A 526 36.05 7.33 -12.45
N SER A 527 36.94 6.60 -13.13
CA SER A 527 36.76 5.18 -13.41
C SER A 527 36.68 4.35 -12.12
N GLY A 528 37.57 4.60 -11.16
CA GLY A 528 37.50 3.96 -9.84
C GLY A 528 36.18 4.23 -9.11
N ARG A 529 35.66 5.46 -9.19
CA ARG A 529 34.33 5.79 -8.64
C ARG A 529 33.18 5.09 -9.36
N ALA A 530 33.25 4.98 -10.69
CA ALA A 530 32.25 4.29 -11.49
C ALA A 530 32.18 2.80 -11.11
N PHE A 531 33.34 2.17 -10.94
CA PHE A 531 33.45 0.79 -10.45
C PHE A 531 32.78 0.61 -9.07
N SER A 532 33.13 1.44 -8.09
CA SER A 532 32.51 1.35 -6.76
C SER A 532 31.01 1.64 -6.77
N SER A 533 30.55 2.55 -7.64
CA SER A 533 29.12 2.85 -7.78
C SER A 533 28.36 1.67 -8.39
N ALA A 534 28.98 0.97 -9.35
CA ALA A 534 28.44 -0.26 -9.91
C ALA A 534 28.32 -1.38 -8.85
N GLU A 535 29.33 -1.56 -7.99
CA GLU A 535 29.25 -2.53 -6.87
C GLU A 535 28.15 -2.18 -5.85
N GLN A 536 27.94 -0.89 -5.58
CA GLN A 536 26.84 -0.46 -4.72
C GLN A 536 25.48 -0.74 -5.36
N MET A 537 25.34 -0.54 -6.67
CA MET A 537 24.11 -0.87 -7.40
C MET A 537 23.82 -2.37 -7.40
N THR A 538 24.82 -3.23 -7.63
CA THR A 538 24.60 -4.69 -7.56
C THR A 538 24.18 -5.13 -6.16
N SER A 539 24.75 -4.54 -5.11
CA SER A 539 24.34 -4.79 -3.72
C SER A 539 22.89 -4.34 -3.47
N ALA A 540 22.53 -3.13 -3.91
CA ALA A 540 21.16 -2.62 -3.78
C ALA A 540 20.12 -3.48 -4.54
N VAL A 541 20.49 -4.00 -5.72
CA VAL A 541 19.64 -4.94 -6.47
C VAL A 541 19.45 -6.24 -5.68
N ALA A 542 20.49 -6.76 -5.03
CA ALA A 542 20.38 -7.97 -4.21
C ALA A 542 19.42 -7.76 -3.01
N GLU A 543 19.51 -6.61 -2.34
CA GLU A 543 18.57 -6.23 -1.27
C GLU A 543 17.13 -6.08 -1.81
N GLN A 544 16.97 -5.47 -2.98
CA GLN A 544 15.67 -5.33 -3.64
C GLN A 544 15.06 -6.69 -4.01
N ASP A 545 15.88 -7.66 -4.44
CA ASP A 545 15.40 -9.02 -4.73
C ASP A 545 14.88 -9.72 -3.47
N GLN A 546 15.61 -9.58 -2.36
CA GLN A 546 15.19 -10.12 -1.06
C GLN A 546 13.87 -9.48 -0.57
N ALA A 547 13.74 -8.16 -0.69
CA ALA A 547 12.50 -7.45 -0.36
C ALA A 547 11.34 -7.86 -1.28
N GLY A 548 11.62 -8.11 -2.55
CA GLY A 548 10.67 -8.64 -3.52
C GLY A 548 10.13 -10.01 -3.11
N GLU A 549 10.99 -10.93 -2.67
CA GLU A 549 10.60 -12.26 -2.19
C GLU A 549 9.69 -12.19 -0.95
N ALA A 550 10.06 -11.35 0.03
CA ALA A 550 9.24 -11.14 1.22
C ALA A 550 7.85 -10.56 0.87
N THR A 551 7.81 -9.65 -0.11
CA THR A 551 6.55 -9.09 -0.62
C THR A 551 5.73 -10.16 -1.33
N TRP A 552 6.36 -11.01 -2.15
CA TRP A 552 5.70 -12.13 -2.84
C TRP A 552 5.02 -13.09 -1.86
N SER A 553 5.72 -13.47 -0.79
CA SER A 553 5.18 -14.31 0.28
C SER A 553 3.97 -13.65 0.95
N SER A 554 4.07 -12.36 1.31
CA SER A 554 2.99 -11.60 1.94
C SER A 554 1.74 -11.49 1.05
N LEU A 555 1.94 -11.30 -0.26
CA LEU A 555 0.84 -11.25 -1.24
C LEU A 555 0.15 -12.60 -1.39
N THR A 556 0.91 -13.70 -1.32
CA THR A 556 0.36 -15.05 -1.34
C THR A 556 -0.54 -15.29 -0.12
N GLU A 557 -0.09 -14.87 1.07
CA GLU A 557 -0.91 -14.95 2.28
C GLU A 557 -2.17 -14.07 2.18
N LEU A 558 -2.04 -12.85 1.64
CA LEU A 558 -3.16 -11.93 1.46
C LEU A 558 -4.23 -12.49 0.51
N GLN A 559 -3.79 -13.09 -0.61
CA GLN A 559 -4.68 -13.75 -1.57
C GLN A 559 -5.42 -14.94 -0.93
N GLU A 560 -4.73 -15.74 -0.13
CA GLU A 560 -5.33 -16.86 0.60
C GLU A 560 -6.37 -16.38 1.62
N LYS A 561 -6.07 -15.32 2.40
CA LYS A 561 -7.06 -14.74 3.32
C LYS A 561 -8.25 -14.13 2.59
N GLY A 562 -8.04 -13.46 1.46
CA GLY A 562 -9.11 -12.94 0.61
C GLY A 562 -10.05 -14.04 0.12
N LYS A 563 -9.48 -15.15 -0.35
CA LYS A 563 -10.24 -16.33 -0.78
C LYS A 563 -11.01 -17.01 0.36
N GLN A 564 -10.41 -17.06 1.56
CA GLN A 564 -11.10 -17.58 2.75
C GLN A 564 -12.31 -16.72 3.14
N LEU A 565 -12.19 -15.38 3.06
CA LEU A 565 -13.32 -14.47 3.27
C LEU A 565 -14.41 -14.70 2.22
N GLU A 566 -14.04 -14.82 0.94
CA GLU A 566 -14.98 -15.10 -0.14
C GLU A 566 -15.76 -16.40 0.12
N GLN A 567 -15.07 -17.50 0.47
CA GLN A 567 -15.70 -18.78 0.83
C GLN A 567 -16.61 -18.69 2.06
N LEU A 568 -16.24 -17.92 3.09
CA LEU A 568 -17.08 -17.70 4.27
C LEU A 568 -18.37 -16.95 3.92
N THR A 569 -18.33 -16.07 2.92
CA THR A 569 -19.49 -15.33 2.44
C THR A 569 -20.35 -16.09 1.44
N GLU A 570 -19.82 -17.07 0.69
CA GLU A 570 -20.56 -17.83 -0.33
C GLU A 570 -21.81 -18.54 0.19
N ARG A 571 -21.81 -18.99 1.45
CA ARG A 571 -22.99 -19.64 2.05
C ARG A 571 -24.17 -18.68 2.22
N PHE A 572 -23.93 -17.38 2.20
CA PHE A 572 -24.93 -16.34 2.39
C PHE A 572 -25.43 -15.84 1.03
N LYS A 573 -26.72 -16.03 0.78
CA LYS A 573 -27.46 -15.49 -0.35
C LYS A 573 -28.09 -14.18 0.09
N ALA A 574 -27.35 -13.11 -0.15
CA ALA A 574 -27.72 -11.73 0.13
C ALA A 574 -28.89 -11.25 -0.74
#